data_AF-A0A7X7XHU5-F1
#
_entry.id   AF-A0A7X7XHU5-F1
#
_cell.length_a   1.000
_cell.length_b   1.000
_cell.length_c   1.000
_cell.angle_alpha   90.00
_cell.angle_beta   90.00
_cell.angle_gamma   90.00
#
_symmetry.space_group_name_H-M   'P 1'
#
loop_
_entity.id
_entity.type
_entity.pdbx_description
1 polymer ?
#
loop_
_entity_poly.entity_id
_entity_poly.type
_entity_poly.pdbx_seq_one_letter_code
_entity_poly.pdbx_strand_id
1 'polypeptide(L)'
;MNLDELIEPAERLWDFFVTSFHAADIADPLISFDTETEPAQVHTAMVSRGQDVAGIREGGLVTRYRRRDGDTPGDRGDALPIRPEQVVHGETPLHLVIGRLADEPFLFVRTLGEVNGVIHPAGIEKPPGRMWLFGMVTLLDMRATVAIDLVYANQPWREHLAPGRLAKAEALRAERLRRGHPCRLEECLQLSDKVQLLARNGHFCSVTQVESRRQFKVRVKELESLRNNLAHAQDLVPHDWPIIVTLATDLDRMLLRPRLQTLRDEIIAAPDPRGPAVTNP
;
A
#
# COMPACT_ATOMS: atom_id res chain seq x y z
N MET A 1 4.45 23.03 -20.92
CA MET A 1 4.55 21.59 -20.58
C MET A 1 3.15 21.03 -20.77
N ASN A 2 3.02 19.98 -21.57
CA ASN A 2 1.71 19.36 -21.80
C ASN A 2 1.26 18.66 -20.51
N LEU A 3 -0.01 18.80 -20.14
CA LEU A 3 -0.60 18.14 -18.96
C LEU A 3 -0.49 16.61 -19.05
N ASP A 4 -0.58 16.07 -20.27
CA ASP A 4 -0.46 14.62 -20.49
C ASP A 4 0.97 14.13 -20.28
N GLU A 5 1.99 14.89 -20.72
CA GLU A 5 3.41 14.57 -20.49
C GLU A 5 3.75 14.54 -18.99
N LEU A 6 3.04 15.33 -18.19
CA LEU A 6 3.24 15.43 -16.74
C LEU A 6 2.63 14.24 -15.97
N ILE A 7 1.50 13.70 -16.46
CA ILE A 7 0.73 12.66 -15.78
C ILE A 7 1.14 11.25 -16.23
N GLU A 8 1.46 11.08 -17.52
CA GLU A 8 1.72 9.77 -18.14
C GLU A 8 2.78 8.92 -17.40
N PRO A 9 3.92 9.46 -16.92
CA PRO A 9 4.89 8.65 -16.18
C PRO A 9 4.31 8.03 -14.90
N ALA A 10 3.49 8.79 -14.17
CA ALA A 10 2.87 8.32 -12.93
C ALA A 10 1.72 7.32 -13.19
N GLU A 11 1.03 7.42 -14.32
CA GLU A 11 0.01 6.45 -14.74
C GLU A 11 0.64 5.12 -15.19
N ARG A 12 1.72 5.16 -15.97
CA ARG A 12 2.43 3.94 -16.37
C ARG A 12 3.01 3.19 -15.17
N LEU A 13 3.57 3.92 -14.22
CA LEU A 13 4.10 3.33 -13.00
C LEU A 13 2.99 2.71 -12.13
N TRP A 14 1.83 3.36 -12.07
CA TRP A 14 0.64 2.82 -11.42
C TRP A 14 0.22 1.49 -12.03
N ASP A 15 0.00 1.46 -13.35
CA ASP A 15 -0.45 0.25 -14.05
C ASP A 15 0.53 -0.92 -13.82
N PHE A 16 1.83 -0.63 -13.80
CA PHE A 16 2.87 -1.59 -13.46
C PHE A 16 2.73 -2.13 -12.04
N PHE A 17 2.74 -1.28 -11.00
CA PHE A 17 2.76 -1.74 -9.61
C PHE A 17 1.47 -2.43 -9.15
N VAL A 18 0.33 -2.05 -9.73
CA VAL A 18 -0.97 -2.67 -9.43
C VAL A 18 -1.08 -4.07 -10.02
N THR A 19 -0.29 -4.41 -11.05
CA THR A 19 -0.39 -5.69 -11.78
C THR A 19 0.85 -6.57 -11.69
N SER A 20 1.99 -6.09 -11.18
CA SER A 20 3.25 -6.83 -11.24
C SER A 20 3.52 -7.74 -10.03
N PHE A 21 2.81 -7.52 -8.92
CA PHE A 21 2.99 -8.28 -7.68
C PHE A 21 1.71 -9.02 -7.35
N HIS A 22 1.85 -10.30 -7.00
CA HIS A 22 0.75 -11.22 -6.84
C HIS A 22 0.81 -11.99 -5.52
N ALA A 23 -0.29 -12.64 -5.17
CA ALA A 23 -0.42 -13.48 -3.99
C ALA A 23 0.72 -14.51 -3.87
N ALA A 24 1.06 -15.18 -4.98
CA ALA A 24 2.11 -16.20 -5.00
C ALA A 24 3.50 -15.66 -4.62
N ASP A 25 3.78 -14.38 -4.85
CA ASP A 25 5.09 -13.78 -4.58
C ASP A 25 5.38 -13.63 -3.08
N ILE A 26 4.33 -13.60 -2.24
CA ILE A 26 4.46 -13.50 -0.79
C ILE A 26 3.89 -14.73 -0.05
N ALA A 27 3.44 -15.75 -0.78
CA ALA A 27 2.92 -16.97 -0.20
C ALA A 27 4.03 -17.82 0.43
N ASP A 28 3.73 -18.47 1.55
CA ASP A 28 4.51 -19.60 2.06
C ASP A 28 3.88 -20.90 1.57
N PRO A 29 4.69 -21.95 1.31
CA PRO A 29 4.15 -23.27 1.02
C PRO A 29 3.26 -23.78 2.17
N LEU A 30 2.05 -24.23 1.83
CA LEU A 30 1.16 -24.84 2.80
C LEU A 30 1.54 -26.30 2.98
N ILE A 31 2.02 -26.68 4.17
CA ILE A 31 2.14 -28.09 4.50
C ILE A 31 0.75 -28.71 4.59
N SER A 32 0.61 -29.95 4.13
CA SER A 32 -0.66 -30.65 4.19
C SER A 32 -0.50 -32.13 4.51
N PHE A 33 -1.55 -32.70 5.10
CA PHE A 33 -1.61 -34.07 5.58
C PHE A 33 -2.92 -34.72 5.15
N ASP A 34 -2.93 -36.03 4.94
CA ASP A 34 -4.17 -36.75 4.63
C ASP A 34 -5.07 -36.78 5.87
N THR A 35 -6.39 -36.77 5.67
CA THR A 35 -7.38 -36.73 6.76
C THR A 35 -7.26 -37.88 7.77
N GLU A 36 -6.62 -38.98 7.38
CA GLU A 36 -6.35 -40.15 8.22
C GLU A 36 -5.14 -39.95 9.14
N THR A 37 -4.33 -38.92 8.90
CA THR A 37 -3.15 -38.61 9.71
C THR A 37 -3.57 -38.22 11.12
N GLU A 38 -2.94 -38.84 12.12
CA GLU A 38 -3.27 -38.59 13.51
C GLU A 38 -3.05 -37.11 13.88
N PRO A 39 -4.02 -36.43 14.53
CA PRO A 39 -3.91 -35.01 14.87
C PRO A 39 -2.66 -34.65 15.68
N ALA A 40 -2.17 -35.56 16.53
CA ALA A 40 -0.94 -35.37 17.31
C ALA A 40 0.31 -35.30 16.41
N GLN A 41 0.34 -36.08 15.33
CA GLN A 41 1.44 -36.07 14.36
C GLN A 41 1.43 -34.79 13.54
N VAL A 42 0.25 -34.34 13.09
CA VAL A 42 0.07 -33.06 12.39
C VAL A 42 0.57 -31.90 13.27
N HIS A 43 0.13 -31.84 14.53
CA HIS A 43 0.57 -30.82 15.48
C HIS A 43 2.10 -30.82 15.68
N THR A 44 2.69 -32.01 15.88
CA THR A 44 4.14 -32.15 16.05
C THR A 44 4.90 -31.61 14.83
N ALA A 45 4.42 -31.93 13.63
CA ALA A 45 5.01 -31.44 12.39
C ALA A 45 4.88 -29.90 12.28
N MET A 46 3.72 -29.33 12.59
CA MET A 46 3.49 -27.88 12.62
C MET A 46 4.46 -27.17 13.56
N VAL A 47 4.59 -27.65 14.80
CA VAL A 47 5.54 -27.08 15.79
C VAL A 47 6.98 -27.16 15.29
N SER A 48 7.41 -28.33 14.79
CA SER A 48 8.78 -28.54 14.32
C SER A 48 9.17 -27.63 13.15
N ARG A 49 8.18 -27.19 12.35
CA ARG A 49 8.37 -26.34 11.17
C ARG A 49 8.03 -24.88 11.43
N GLY A 50 7.66 -24.53 12.66
CA GLY A 50 7.24 -23.17 13.02
C GLY A 50 5.94 -22.73 12.35
N GLN A 51 5.13 -23.65 11.82
CA GLN A 51 3.89 -23.34 11.13
C GLN A 51 2.72 -23.27 12.10
N ASP A 52 1.84 -22.33 11.84
CA ASP A 52 0.60 -22.06 12.59
C ASP A 52 -0.63 -22.58 11.84
N VAL A 53 -0.53 -22.85 10.54
CA VAL A 53 -1.59 -23.41 9.70
C VAL A 53 -1.09 -24.62 8.92
N ALA A 54 -1.89 -25.68 8.88
CA ALA A 54 -1.67 -26.85 8.03
C ALA A 54 -2.95 -27.23 7.28
N GLY A 55 -2.82 -27.60 6.00
CA GLY A 55 -3.90 -28.13 5.20
C GLY A 55 -4.21 -29.59 5.53
N ILE A 56 -5.46 -29.98 5.38
CA ILE A 56 -5.94 -31.36 5.52
C ILE A 56 -6.54 -31.80 4.19
N ARG A 57 -6.05 -32.92 3.68
CA ARG A 57 -6.41 -33.48 2.37
C ARG A 57 -7.50 -34.53 2.49
N GLU A 58 -8.52 -34.40 1.67
CA GLU A 58 -9.58 -35.37 1.46
C GLU A 58 -9.61 -35.70 -0.04
N GLY A 59 -9.40 -36.97 -0.41
CA GLY A 59 -9.31 -37.37 -1.82
C GLY A 59 -8.13 -36.72 -2.58
N GLY A 60 -7.04 -36.41 -1.89
CA GLY A 60 -5.84 -35.77 -2.45
C GLY A 60 -5.90 -34.24 -2.53
N LEU A 61 -7.05 -33.62 -2.28
CA LEU A 61 -7.24 -32.17 -2.35
C LEU A 61 -7.31 -31.56 -0.94
N VAL A 62 -6.67 -30.41 -0.75
CA VAL A 62 -6.77 -29.66 0.52
C VAL A 62 -8.15 -28.99 0.61
N THR A 63 -9.05 -29.56 1.42
CA THR A 63 -10.43 -29.08 1.61
C THR A 63 -10.63 -28.42 2.99
N ARG A 64 -9.77 -28.77 3.94
CA ARG A 64 -9.85 -28.33 5.35
C ARG A 64 -8.48 -27.88 5.82
N TYR A 65 -8.43 -27.26 6.99
CA TYR A 65 -7.18 -26.82 7.61
C TYR A 65 -7.24 -26.96 9.14
N ARG A 66 -6.08 -27.04 9.76
CA ARG A 66 -5.91 -26.95 11.21
C ARG A 66 -5.06 -25.72 11.56
N ARG A 67 -5.43 -25.05 12.64
CA ARG A 67 -4.61 -24.00 13.26
C ARG A 67 -3.87 -24.56 14.47
N ARG A 68 -2.74 -23.95 14.78
CA ARG A 68 -2.03 -24.13 16.04
C ARG A 68 -2.65 -23.18 17.08
N ASP A 69 -3.82 -23.53 17.57
CA ASP A 69 -4.48 -22.78 18.65
C ASP A 69 -4.09 -23.43 19.99
N GLY A 70 -3.44 -22.67 20.88
CA GLY A 70 -3.08 -23.06 22.24
C GLY A 70 -1.91 -24.04 22.41
N ASP A 71 -1.21 -23.94 23.56
CA ASP A 71 -0.14 -24.88 23.97
C ASP A 71 -0.68 -26.16 24.63
N THR A 72 -2.00 -26.22 24.90
CA THR A 72 -2.63 -27.32 25.64
C THR A 72 -3.24 -28.39 24.72
N PRO A 73 -3.07 -29.69 25.02
CA PRO A 73 -3.57 -30.79 24.18
C PRO A 73 -5.08 -30.79 23.91
N GLY A 74 -5.88 -30.16 24.79
CA GLY A 74 -7.34 -30.05 24.64
C GLY A 74 -7.80 -28.95 23.68
N ASP A 75 -6.89 -28.09 23.23
CA ASP A 75 -7.15 -26.96 22.32
C ASP A 75 -6.84 -27.30 20.86
N ARG A 76 -6.50 -28.57 20.59
CA ARG A 76 -6.27 -29.15 19.27
C ARG A 76 -7.59 -29.24 18.49
N GLY A 77 -8.15 -28.09 18.13
CA GLY A 77 -9.42 -27.97 17.43
C GLY A 77 -9.51 -28.86 16.21
N ASP A 78 -10.74 -29.26 15.87
CA ASP A 78 -11.02 -30.04 14.67
C ASP A 78 -10.59 -29.30 13.40
N ALA A 79 -10.33 -30.07 12.34
CA ALA A 79 -10.05 -29.48 11.04
C ALA A 79 -11.25 -28.65 10.57
N LEU A 80 -11.03 -27.38 10.25
CA LEU A 80 -12.06 -26.45 9.79
C LEU A 80 -12.14 -26.48 8.26
N PRO A 81 -13.34 -26.35 7.66
CA PRO A 81 -13.47 -26.20 6.22
C PRO A 81 -12.79 -24.91 5.74
N ILE A 82 -12.12 -24.97 4.59
CA ILE A 82 -11.61 -23.77 3.92
C ILE A 82 -12.79 -23.03 3.30
N ARG A 83 -13.02 -21.79 3.72
CA ARG A 83 -14.08 -20.96 3.15
C ARG A 83 -13.63 -20.34 1.82
N PRO A 84 -14.49 -20.22 0.80
CA PRO A 84 -14.14 -19.60 -0.47
C PRO A 84 -13.55 -18.17 -0.33
N GLU A 85 -14.01 -17.41 0.65
CA GLU A 85 -13.58 -16.03 0.92
C GLU A 85 -12.12 -15.96 1.39
N GLN A 86 -11.65 -17.03 2.05
CA GLN A 86 -10.27 -17.15 2.51
C GLN A 86 -9.31 -17.59 1.41
N VAL A 87 -9.80 -17.87 0.19
CA VAL A 87 -8.97 -18.34 -0.93
C VAL A 87 -8.77 -17.23 -1.95
N VAL A 88 -7.51 -17.02 -2.34
CA VAL A 88 -7.09 -16.15 -3.44
C VAL A 88 -6.38 -16.97 -4.52
N HIS A 89 -6.50 -16.56 -5.78
CA HIS A 89 -5.68 -17.13 -6.86
C HIS A 89 -4.23 -16.66 -6.70
N GLY A 90 -3.25 -17.46 -7.11
CA GLY A 90 -1.83 -17.07 -7.04
C GLY A 90 -1.51 -15.78 -7.81
N GLU A 91 -2.23 -15.52 -8.89
CA GLU A 91 -2.12 -14.29 -9.71
C GLU A 91 -3.02 -13.16 -9.19
N THR A 92 -3.58 -13.25 -7.98
CA THR A 92 -4.34 -12.14 -7.41
C THR A 92 -3.40 -10.98 -7.12
N PRO A 93 -3.65 -9.76 -7.64
CA PRO A 93 -2.82 -8.59 -7.33
C PRO A 93 -2.66 -8.34 -5.84
N LEU A 94 -1.45 -7.96 -5.42
CA LEU A 94 -1.08 -7.86 -4.02
C LEU A 94 -1.93 -6.85 -3.23
N HIS A 95 -2.36 -5.74 -3.85
CA HIS A 95 -3.25 -4.77 -3.20
C HIS A 95 -4.62 -5.39 -2.81
N LEU A 96 -5.16 -6.30 -3.61
CA LEU A 96 -6.40 -7.02 -3.28
C LEU A 96 -6.18 -8.05 -2.18
N VAL A 97 -5.00 -8.69 -2.15
CA VAL A 97 -4.61 -9.64 -1.10
C VAL A 97 -4.51 -8.92 0.25
N ILE A 98 -3.81 -7.78 0.31
CA ILE A 98 -3.66 -6.98 1.52
C ILE A 98 -5.02 -6.48 2.01
N GLY A 99 -5.89 -6.03 1.09
CA GLY A 99 -7.25 -5.61 1.44
C GLY A 99 -8.05 -6.71 2.13
N ARG A 100 -7.88 -7.98 1.72
CA ARG A 100 -8.52 -9.13 2.39
C ARG A 100 -7.84 -9.49 3.72
N LEU A 101 -6.52 -9.37 3.81
CA LEU A 101 -5.77 -9.58 5.07
C LEU A 101 -6.07 -8.52 6.13
N ALA A 102 -6.79 -7.45 5.79
CA ALA A 102 -7.31 -6.50 6.77
C ALA A 102 -8.32 -7.16 7.71
N ASP A 103 -9.12 -8.11 7.19
CA ASP A 103 -10.22 -8.76 7.91
C ASP A 103 -9.92 -10.24 8.21
N GLU A 104 -9.02 -10.87 7.46
CA GLU A 104 -8.63 -12.28 7.65
C GLU A 104 -7.20 -12.40 8.21
N PRO A 105 -6.96 -13.25 9.23
CA PRO A 105 -5.63 -13.42 9.82
C PRO A 105 -4.63 -14.08 8.87
N PHE A 106 -5.13 -14.78 7.85
CA PHE A 106 -4.36 -15.34 6.74
C PHE A 106 -5.28 -15.67 5.57
N LEU A 107 -4.69 -15.88 4.40
CA LEU A 107 -5.39 -16.33 3.19
C LEU A 107 -4.72 -17.58 2.63
N PHE A 108 -5.51 -18.49 2.09
CA PHE A 108 -5.05 -19.61 1.30
C PHE A 108 -4.81 -19.18 -0.14
N VAL A 109 -3.74 -19.70 -0.73
CA VAL A 109 -3.39 -19.44 -2.12
C VAL A 109 -3.64 -20.68 -2.95
N ARG A 110 -4.40 -20.50 -4.01
CA ARG A 110 -4.66 -21.53 -5.02
C ARG A 110 -3.82 -21.27 -6.27
N THR A 111 -3.03 -22.25 -6.66
CA THR A 111 -2.33 -22.27 -7.96
C THR A 111 -2.60 -23.60 -8.65
N LEU A 112 -2.70 -23.60 -9.99
CA LEU A 112 -2.97 -24.81 -10.78
C LEU A 112 -4.20 -25.62 -10.31
N GLY A 113 -5.21 -24.94 -9.76
CA GLY A 113 -6.46 -25.56 -9.28
C GLY A 113 -6.44 -26.03 -7.83
N GLU A 114 -5.29 -26.03 -7.14
CA GLU A 114 -5.14 -26.59 -5.79
C GLU A 114 -4.70 -25.55 -4.77
N VAL A 115 -5.22 -25.65 -3.54
CA VAL A 115 -4.76 -24.85 -2.41
C VAL A 115 -3.41 -25.41 -1.94
N ASN A 116 -2.35 -24.64 -2.14
CA ASN A 116 -0.98 -25.08 -1.86
C ASN A 116 -0.10 -23.99 -1.22
N GLY A 117 -0.65 -22.80 -0.97
CA GLY A 117 0.03 -21.75 -0.25
C GLY A 117 -0.82 -21.11 0.84
N VAL A 118 -0.16 -20.37 1.72
CA VAL A 118 -0.78 -19.54 2.76
C VAL A 118 -0.07 -18.19 2.82
N ILE A 119 -0.80 -17.12 3.06
CA ILE A 119 -0.28 -15.77 3.24
C ILE A 119 -0.73 -15.27 4.60
N HIS A 120 0.23 -14.85 5.41
CA HIS A 120 0.01 -14.07 6.62
C HIS A 120 0.32 -12.59 6.37
N PRO A 121 -0.19 -11.64 7.19
CA PRO A 121 0.21 -10.24 7.11
C PRO A 121 1.73 -10.03 7.13
N ALA A 122 2.45 -10.82 7.93
CA ALA A 122 3.92 -10.80 7.98
C ALA A 122 4.60 -11.15 6.64
N GLY A 123 3.91 -11.83 5.73
CA GLY A 123 4.40 -12.11 4.37
C GLY A 123 4.71 -10.85 3.57
N ILE A 124 4.16 -9.69 3.94
CA ILE A 124 4.47 -8.40 3.31
C ILE A 124 5.94 -8.00 3.48
N GLU A 125 6.63 -8.52 4.49
CA GLU A 125 8.07 -8.25 4.72
C GLU A 125 8.98 -8.99 3.74
N LYS A 126 8.46 -9.96 2.98
CA LYS A 126 9.22 -10.62 1.93
C LYS A 126 9.63 -9.60 0.86
N PRO A 127 10.75 -9.82 0.15
CA PRO A 127 11.25 -8.85 -0.82
C PRO A 127 10.21 -8.33 -1.82
N PRO A 128 9.32 -9.17 -2.41
CA PRO A 128 8.27 -8.67 -3.31
C PRO A 128 7.27 -7.73 -2.62
N GLY A 129 6.86 -8.04 -1.38
CA GLY A 129 5.95 -7.20 -0.60
C GLY A 129 6.57 -5.85 -0.24
N ARG A 130 7.84 -5.84 0.17
CA ARG A 130 8.58 -4.59 0.44
C ARG A 130 8.78 -3.76 -0.82
N MET A 131 9.08 -4.39 -1.95
CA MET A 131 9.22 -3.72 -3.24
C MET A 131 7.91 -3.07 -3.69
N TRP A 132 6.79 -3.80 -3.53
CA TRP A 132 5.47 -3.24 -3.77
C TRP A 132 5.20 -2.03 -2.89
N LEU A 133 5.38 -2.14 -1.57
CA LEU A 133 5.17 -1.02 -0.64
C LEU A 133 6.02 0.21 -0.99
N PHE A 134 7.32 0.00 -1.23
CA PHE A 134 8.21 1.10 -1.60
C PHE A 134 7.77 1.77 -2.91
N GLY A 135 7.34 0.97 -3.89
CA GLY A 135 6.78 1.46 -5.15
C GLY A 135 5.52 2.31 -4.95
N MET A 136 4.57 1.84 -4.12
CA MET A 136 3.34 2.56 -3.82
C MET A 136 3.61 3.91 -3.14
N VAL A 137 4.50 3.92 -2.15
CA VAL A 137 4.89 5.16 -1.46
C VAL A 137 5.62 6.13 -2.40
N THR A 138 6.50 5.61 -3.26
CA THR A 138 7.22 6.41 -4.27
C THR A 138 6.26 7.01 -5.29
N LEU A 139 5.30 6.22 -5.76
CA LEU A 139 4.28 6.67 -6.70
C LEU A 139 3.42 7.80 -6.10
N LEU A 140 3.05 7.67 -4.83
CA LEU A 140 2.32 8.71 -4.12
C LEU A 140 3.12 10.02 -4.04
N ASP A 141 4.42 9.94 -3.75
CA ASP A 141 5.30 11.11 -3.75
C ASP A 141 5.43 11.78 -5.14
N MET A 142 5.53 10.97 -6.20
CA MET A 142 5.55 11.45 -7.59
C MET A 142 4.22 12.12 -7.96
N ARG A 143 3.10 11.47 -7.66
CA ARG A 143 1.75 12.01 -7.95
C ARG A 143 1.45 13.26 -7.15
N ALA A 144 1.96 13.39 -5.92
CA ALA A 144 1.85 14.62 -5.16
C ALA A 144 2.59 15.79 -5.85
N THR A 145 3.76 15.55 -6.45
CA THR A 145 4.44 16.58 -7.28
C THR A 145 3.59 16.97 -8.48
N VAL A 146 3.06 16.00 -9.23
CA VAL A 146 2.18 16.26 -10.38
C VAL A 146 0.94 17.05 -9.94
N ALA A 147 0.31 16.67 -8.83
CA ALA A 147 -0.87 17.37 -8.30
C ALA A 147 -0.57 18.83 -7.93
N ILE A 148 0.63 19.13 -7.39
CA ILE A 148 1.04 20.52 -7.10
C ILE A 148 1.10 21.31 -8.41
N ASP A 149 1.67 20.73 -9.45
CA ASP A 149 1.77 21.39 -10.76
C ASP A 149 0.41 21.68 -11.36
N LEU A 150 -0.55 20.77 -11.19
CA LEU A 150 -1.92 20.95 -11.64
C LEU A 150 -2.60 22.10 -10.90
N VAL A 151 -2.61 22.06 -9.56
CA VAL A 151 -3.42 22.98 -8.76
C VAL A 151 -2.76 24.36 -8.55
N TYR A 152 -1.45 24.46 -8.77
CA TYR A 152 -0.67 25.70 -8.66
C TYR A 152 -0.07 26.15 -9.99
N ALA A 153 -0.53 25.64 -11.15
CA ALA A 153 0.01 25.91 -12.49
C ALA A 153 0.32 27.41 -12.79
N ASN A 154 -0.41 28.33 -12.16
CA ASN A 154 -0.24 29.78 -12.29
C ASN A 154 -0.25 30.54 -10.96
N GLN A 155 0.06 29.88 -9.85
CA GLN A 155 -0.03 30.45 -8.50
C GLN A 155 1.29 30.30 -7.72
N PRO A 156 1.69 31.28 -6.91
CA PRO A 156 2.92 31.20 -6.12
C PRO A 156 2.74 30.24 -4.94
N TRP A 157 2.96 28.94 -5.13
CA TRP A 157 2.83 27.96 -4.03
C TRP A 157 3.88 28.15 -2.92
N ARG A 158 5.02 28.79 -3.22
CA ARG A 158 6.15 28.96 -2.29
C ARG A 158 5.78 29.75 -1.04
N GLU A 159 4.87 30.72 -1.15
CA GLU A 159 4.43 31.56 -0.03
C GLU A 159 3.60 30.78 1.01
N HIS A 160 3.12 29.59 0.66
CA HIS A 160 2.37 28.72 1.55
C HIS A 160 3.27 27.82 2.41
N LEU A 161 4.59 27.80 2.16
CA LEU A 161 5.56 27.05 2.96
C LEU A 161 6.25 27.95 4.00
N ALA A 162 6.60 27.34 5.13
CA ALA A 162 7.46 28.01 6.11
C ALA A 162 8.86 28.25 5.49
N PRO A 163 9.51 29.40 5.75
CA PRO A 163 10.80 29.74 5.15
C PRO A 163 11.88 28.66 5.32
N GLY A 164 11.94 28.02 6.50
CA GLY A 164 12.90 26.95 6.76
C GLY A 164 12.64 25.66 5.98
N ARG A 165 11.38 25.35 5.61
CA ARG A 165 11.05 24.20 4.75
C ARG A 165 11.44 24.49 3.30
N LEU A 166 11.16 25.71 2.82
CA LEU A 166 11.58 26.16 1.49
C LEU A 166 13.11 26.15 1.33
N ALA A 167 13.84 26.69 2.31
CA ALA A 167 15.30 26.73 2.27
C ALA A 167 15.94 25.32 2.20
N LYS A 168 15.34 24.33 2.86
CA LYS A 168 15.79 22.92 2.77
C LYS A 168 15.62 22.35 1.36
N ALA A 169 14.48 22.62 0.72
CA ALA A 169 14.24 22.17 -0.66
C ALA A 169 15.18 22.86 -1.65
N GLU A 170 15.45 24.16 -1.46
CA GLU A 170 16.42 24.92 -2.27
C GLU A 170 17.84 24.38 -2.10
N ALA A 171 18.27 24.07 -0.87
CA ALA A 171 19.57 23.46 -0.61
C ALA A 171 19.71 22.08 -1.25
N LEU A 172 18.67 21.24 -1.17
CA LEU A 172 18.66 19.92 -1.82
C LEU A 172 18.73 20.04 -3.35
N ARG A 173 17.99 20.99 -3.92
CA ARG A 173 18.03 21.28 -5.36
C ARG A 173 19.41 21.74 -5.80
N ALA A 174 20.01 22.68 -5.07
CA ALA A 174 21.35 23.17 -5.35
C ALA A 174 22.38 22.02 -5.33
N GLU A 175 22.28 21.11 -4.36
CA GLU A 175 23.16 19.94 -4.29
C GLU A 175 22.94 18.96 -5.45
N ARG A 176 21.70 18.72 -5.88
CA ARG A 176 21.41 17.88 -7.05
C ARG A 176 21.96 18.50 -8.34
N LEU A 177 21.75 19.80 -8.54
CA LEU A 177 22.30 20.53 -9.70
C LEU A 177 23.83 20.50 -9.70
N ARG A 178 24.46 20.68 -8.54
CA ARG A 178 25.93 20.57 -8.37
C ARG A 178 26.45 19.18 -8.79
N ARG A 179 25.68 18.12 -8.57
CA ARG A 179 25.99 16.74 -8.99
C ARG A 179 25.61 16.43 -10.44
N GLY A 180 25.11 17.40 -11.20
CA GLY A 180 24.70 17.19 -12.59
C GLY A 180 23.36 16.46 -12.73
N HIS A 181 22.48 16.55 -11.73
CA HIS A 181 21.12 16.03 -11.77
C HIS A 181 20.12 17.19 -11.91
N PRO A 182 19.68 17.54 -13.13
CA PRO A 182 18.60 18.49 -13.35
C PRO A 182 17.35 18.07 -12.58
N CYS A 183 16.80 18.97 -11.79
CA CYS A 183 15.58 18.73 -11.05
C CYS A 183 14.83 20.04 -10.79
N ARG A 184 13.52 19.89 -10.61
CA ARG A 184 12.62 20.99 -10.25
C ARG A 184 12.59 21.19 -8.73
N LEU A 185 12.12 22.36 -8.28
CA LEU A 185 12.08 22.64 -6.85
C LEU A 185 11.01 21.79 -6.14
N GLU A 186 9.89 21.54 -6.82
CA GLU A 186 8.77 20.73 -6.34
C GLU A 186 9.20 19.27 -6.09
N GLU A 187 10.15 18.76 -6.88
CA GLU A 187 10.76 17.43 -6.72
C GLU A 187 11.71 17.34 -5.51
N CYS A 188 12.10 18.48 -4.95
CA CYS A 188 12.98 18.57 -3.77
C CYS A 188 12.20 18.82 -2.47
N LEU A 189 10.87 18.98 -2.55
CA LEU A 189 9.99 19.05 -1.38
C LEU A 189 9.90 17.69 -0.69
N GLN A 190 9.79 17.69 0.64
CA GLN A 190 9.44 16.46 1.36
C GLN A 190 7.96 16.12 1.14
N LEU A 191 7.61 14.85 1.31
CA LEU A 191 6.23 14.39 1.14
C LEU A 191 5.26 15.19 2.03
N SER A 192 5.59 15.45 3.30
CA SER A 192 4.77 16.31 4.15
C SER A 192 4.64 17.75 3.65
N ASP A 193 5.65 18.32 3.00
CA ASP A 193 5.56 19.65 2.40
C ASP A 193 4.57 19.64 1.22
N LYS A 194 4.72 18.66 0.33
CA LYS A 194 3.85 18.48 -0.83
C LYS A 194 2.40 18.33 -0.40
N VAL A 195 2.14 17.46 0.57
CA VAL A 195 0.78 17.19 1.03
C VAL A 195 0.20 18.37 1.81
N GLN A 196 1.02 19.13 2.54
CA GLN A 196 0.56 20.37 3.20
C GLN A 196 0.13 21.44 2.21
N LEU A 197 0.82 21.57 1.07
CA LEU A 197 0.42 22.47 -0.02
C LEU A 197 -0.91 22.03 -0.61
N LEU A 198 -1.01 20.76 -1.01
CA LEU A 198 -2.21 20.20 -1.62
C LEU A 198 -3.44 20.33 -0.72
N ALA A 199 -3.30 20.07 0.59
CA ALA A 199 -4.38 20.24 1.56
C ALA A 199 -4.86 21.68 1.75
N ARG A 200 -4.19 22.70 1.18
CA ARG A 200 -4.64 24.09 1.17
C ARG A 200 -5.46 24.46 -0.07
N ASN A 201 -5.48 23.60 -1.09
CA ASN A 201 -6.18 23.87 -2.33
C ASN A 201 -7.60 23.26 -2.29
N GLY A 202 -8.60 24.06 -2.66
CA GLY A 202 -10.02 23.71 -2.62
C GLY A 202 -10.39 22.56 -3.55
N HIS A 203 -9.91 22.63 -4.80
CA HIS A 203 -10.13 21.59 -5.80
C HIS A 203 -9.52 20.27 -5.36
N PHE A 204 -8.29 20.31 -4.84
CA PHE A 204 -7.65 19.11 -4.29
C PHE A 204 -8.51 18.47 -3.20
N CYS A 205 -8.98 19.23 -2.21
CA CYS A 205 -9.79 18.70 -1.12
C CYS A 205 -11.14 18.16 -1.58
N SER A 206 -11.80 18.82 -2.53
CA SER A 206 -13.05 18.35 -3.16
C SER A 206 -12.85 17.01 -3.86
N VAL A 207 -11.85 16.93 -4.74
CA VAL A 207 -11.54 15.73 -5.51
C VAL A 207 -11.08 14.59 -4.62
N THR A 208 -10.25 14.84 -3.60
CA THR A 208 -9.73 13.77 -2.74
C THR A 208 -10.65 13.40 -1.59
N GLN A 209 -11.79 14.10 -1.44
CA GLN A 209 -12.72 13.93 -0.33
C GLN A 209 -12.01 14.00 1.04
N VAL A 210 -11.05 14.90 1.18
CA VAL A 210 -10.37 15.13 2.46
C VAL A 210 -11.32 15.89 3.38
N GLU A 211 -12.05 15.14 4.21
CA GLU A 211 -13.01 15.70 5.17
C GLU A 211 -12.33 16.41 6.35
N SER A 212 -11.11 15.97 6.72
CA SER A 212 -10.37 16.54 7.86
C SER A 212 -8.89 16.72 7.55
N ARG A 213 -8.45 17.98 7.55
CA ARG A 213 -7.01 18.33 7.44
C ARG A 213 -6.17 17.71 8.53
N ARG A 214 -6.73 17.55 9.74
CA ARG A 214 -6.04 16.94 10.87
C ARG A 214 -5.80 15.45 10.62
N GLN A 215 -6.84 14.71 10.25
CA GLN A 215 -6.71 13.28 9.96
C GLN A 215 -5.77 13.05 8.78
N PHE A 216 -5.88 13.87 7.73
CA PHE A 216 -4.99 13.81 6.58
C PHE A 216 -3.52 14.02 6.96
N LYS A 217 -3.21 15.00 7.81
CA LYS A 217 -1.84 15.21 8.34
C LYS A 217 -1.33 14.01 9.13
N VAL A 218 -2.17 13.34 9.90
CA VAL A 218 -1.78 12.12 10.65
C VAL A 218 -1.40 11.01 9.68
N ARG A 219 -2.25 10.73 8.68
CA ARG A 219 -1.98 9.73 7.64
C ARG A 219 -0.68 9.99 6.88
N VAL A 220 -0.40 11.25 6.55
CA VAL A 220 0.86 11.63 5.88
C VAL A 220 2.08 11.34 6.75
N LYS A 221 1.97 11.54 8.06
CA LYS A 221 3.06 11.24 8.98
C LYS A 221 3.29 9.73 9.11
N GLU A 222 2.22 8.93 9.16
CA GLU A 222 2.29 7.46 9.13
C GLU A 222 3.00 7.00 7.84
N LEU A 223 2.62 7.57 6.71
CA LEU A 223 3.23 7.28 5.41
C LEU A 223 4.71 7.69 5.33
N GLU A 224 5.09 8.85 5.89
CA GLU A 224 6.50 9.25 5.99
C GLU A 224 7.30 8.30 6.87
N SER A 225 6.71 7.83 7.97
CA SER A 225 7.32 6.82 8.85
C SER A 225 7.54 5.50 8.09
N LEU A 226 6.50 4.99 7.43
CA LEU A 226 6.59 3.78 6.61
C LEU A 226 7.67 3.91 5.52
N ARG A 227 7.72 5.05 4.82
CA ARG A 227 8.77 5.32 3.81
C ARG A 227 10.16 5.20 4.41
N ASN A 228 10.38 5.78 5.59
CA ASN A 228 11.69 5.78 6.23
C ASN A 228 12.07 4.34 6.68
N ASN A 229 11.12 3.59 7.25
CA ASN A 229 11.33 2.19 7.62
C ASN A 229 11.73 1.35 6.39
N LEU A 230 11.01 1.52 5.28
CA LEU A 230 11.31 0.83 4.02
C LEU A 230 12.69 1.21 3.47
N ALA A 231 13.02 2.50 3.44
CA ALA A 231 14.29 3.01 2.92
C ALA A 231 15.51 2.57 3.76
N HIS A 232 15.31 2.37 5.07
CA HIS A 232 16.36 1.91 5.99
C HIS A 232 16.36 0.40 6.21
N ALA A 233 15.59 -0.37 5.42
CA ALA A 233 15.46 -1.81 5.55
C ALA A 233 15.06 -2.27 6.97
N GLN A 234 14.31 -1.44 7.70
CA GLN A 234 13.82 -1.76 9.03
C GLN A 234 12.62 -2.71 8.93
N ASP A 235 12.41 -3.48 10.00
CA ASP A 235 11.26 -4.37 10.16
C ASP A 235 9.97 -3.54 10.18
N LEU A 236 8.93 -4.06 9.54
CA LEU A 236 7.61 -3.48 9.57
C LEU A 236 6.94 -3.89 10.88
N VAL A 237 6.60 -2.90 11.70
CA VAL A 237 5.99 -3.16 13.00
C VAL A 237 4.48 -3.31 12.85
N PRO A 238 3.78 -3.98 13.79
CA PRO A 238 2.31 -4.09 13.74
C PRO A 238 1.58 -2.74 13.60
N HIS A 239 2.20 -1.65 14.05
CA HIS A 239 1.67 -0.29 13.91
C HIS A 239 1.68 0.23 12.46
N ASP A 240 2.49 -0.34 11.56
CA ASP A 240 2.52 0.00 10.13
C ASP A 240 1.36 -0.65 9.36
N TRP A 241 0.75 -1.71 9.89
CA TRP A 241 -0.29 -2.46 9.18
C TRP A 241 -1.50 -1.61 8.77
N PRO A 242 -2.06 -0.72 9.62
CA PRO A 242 -3.18 0.12 9.22
C PRO A 242 -2.89 1.01 8.01
N ILE A 243 -1.69 1.58 7.92
CA ILE A 243 -1.32 2.43 6.76
C ILE A 243 -1.03 1.59 5.52
N ILE A 244 -0.48 0.37 5.68
CA ILE A 244 -0.31 -0.60 4.58
C ILE A 244 -1.65 -1.00 3.99
N VAL A 245 -2.64 -1.31 4.84
CA VAL A 245 -4.01 -1.60 4.40
C VAL A 245 -4.62 -0.40 3.70
N THR A 246 -4.52 0.81 4.27
CA THR A 246 -4.99 2.05 3.61
C THR A 246 -4.33 2.24 2.24
N LEU A 247 -3.03 2.01 2.11
CA LEU A 247 -2.32 2.06 0.83
C LEU A 247 -2.82 1.00 -0.16
N ALA A 248 -3.38 -0.12 0.30
CA ALA A 248 -3.89 -1.18 -0.56
C ALA A 248 -5.37 -1.02 -0.93
N THR A 249 -6.19 -0.45 -0.04
CA THR A 249 -7.66 -0.37 -0.17
C THR A 249 -8.16 1.01 -0.58
N ASP A 250 -7.53 2.08 -0.10
CA ASP A 250 -7.92 3.47 -0.36
C ASP A 250 -7.07 4.09 -1.47
N LEU A 251 -6.65 3.25 -2.41
CA LEU A 251 -5.87 3.63 -3.57
C LEU A 251 -6.42 4.91 -4.21
N ASP A 252 -7.70 4.89 -4.58
CA ASP A 252 -8.40 6.00 -5.20
C ASP A 252 -8.33 7.29 -4.36
N ARG A 253 -8.41 7.21 -3.03
CA ARG A 253 -8.46 8.40 -2.16
C ARG A 253 -7.10 9.03 -1.92
N MET A 254 -6.01 8.30 -2.14
CA MET A 254 -4.64 8.79 -1.93
C MET A 254 -4.01 9.34 -3.21
N LEU A 255 -4.76 10.07 -4.04
CA LEU A 255 -4.32 10.55 -5.37
C LEU A 255 -3.98 9.45 -6.37
N LEU A 256 -4.32 8.19 -6.12
CA LEU A 256 -4.15 7.13 -7.11
C LEU A 256 -5.32 7.12 -8.09
N ARG A 257 -5.20 6.38 -9.19
CA ARG A 257 -6.19 6.42 -10.29
C ARG A 257 -7.53 5.94 -9.75
N PRO A 258 -8.63 6.73 -9.82
CA PRO A 258 -8.91 7.76 -10.84
C PRO A 258 -8.70 9.23 -10.42
N ARG A 259 -8.39 9.56 -9.15
CA ARG A 259 -8.50 10.94 -8.65
C ARG A 259 -7.53 11.93 -9.27
N LEU A 260 -6.35 11.51 -9.72
CA LEU A 260 -5.43 12.40 -10.42
C LEU A 260 -6.01 12.86 -11.78
N GLN A 261 -6.71 11.95 -12.47
CA GLN A 261 -7.41 12.27 -13.72
C GLN A 261 -8.62 13.16 -13.45
N THR A 262 -9.41 12.84 -12.42
CA THR A 262 -10.53 13.69 -11.98
C THR A 262 -10.05 15.10 -11.61
N LEU A 263 -8.93 15.22 -10.88
CA LEU A 263 -8.35 16.51 -10.52
C LEU A 263 -7.92 17.31 -11.75
N ARG A 264 -7.29 16.66 -12.73
CA ARG A 264 -6.95 17.28 -14.00
C ARG A 264 -8.20 17.81 -14.70
N ASP A 265 -9.23 16.98 -14.82
CA ASP A 265 -10.46 17.31 -15.54
C ASP A 265 -11.23 18.44 -14.83
N GLU A 266 -11.30 18.44 -13.51
CA GLU A 266 -11.88 19.54 -12.72
C GLU A 266 -11.10 20.85 -12.87
N ILE A 267 -9.77 20.81 -12.84
CA ILE A 267 -8.92 22.00 -13.03
C ILE A 267 -9.07 22.58 -14.44
N ILE A 268 -9.20 21.72 -15.46
CA ILE A 268 -9.47 22.17 -16.84
C ILE A 268 -10.85 22.83 -16.97
N ALA A 269 -11.86 22.30 -16.27
CA ALA A 269 -13.23 22.80 -16.34
C ALA A 269 -13.49 24.03 -15.43
N ALA A 270 -12.64 24.29 -14.44
CA ALA A 270 -12.91 25.28 -13.39
C ALA A 270 -12.63 26.74 -13.82
N PRO A 271 -13.57 27.68 -13.54
CA PRO A 271 -13.34 29.11 -13.78
C PRO A 271 -12.44 29.78 -12.71
N ASP A 272 -12.37 29.25 -11.49
CA ASP A 272 -11.45 29.69 -10.43
C ASP A 272 -10.40 28.59 -10.18
N PRO A 273 -9.09 28.86 -10.34
CA PRO A 273 -8.03 27.87 -10.14
C PRO A 273 -7.78 27.50 -8.65
N ARG A 274 -8.35 28.20 -7.67
CA ARG A 274 -8.20 27.88 -6.23
C ARG A 274 -9.23 26.89 -5.73
N GLY A 275 -10.37 26.78 -6.41
CA GLY A 275 -11.48 25.95 -6.03
C GLY A 275 -12.27 26.46 -4.84
N PRO A 276 -13.28 25.70 -4.38
CA PRO A 276 -14.11 26.12 -3.26
C PRO A 276 -13.26 26.39 -2.01
N ALA A 277 -13.66 27.38 -1.19
CA ALA A 277 -12.97 27.65 0.06
C ALA A 277 -12.92 26.37 0.90
N VAL A 278 -11.70 25.93 1.25
CA VAL A 278 -11.51 24.78 2.14
C VAL A 278 -12.09 25.16 3.50
N THR A 279 -13.26 24.62 3.84
CA THR A 279 -13.81 24.74 5.18
C THR A 279 -12.87 23.99 6.12
N ASN A 280 -12.27 24.70 7.07
CA ASN A 280 -11.62 24.01 8.19
C ASN A 280 -12.74 23.38 9.04
N PRO A 281 -12.76 22.07 9.28
CA PRO A 281 -13.29 21.55 10.52
C PRO A 281 -12.36 21.93 11.68
#